data_AF-A0A969MVI0-F1
#
_entry.id   AF-A0A969MVI0-F1
#
_cell.length_a   1.000
_cell.length_b   1.000
_cell.length_c   1.000
_cell.angle_alpha   90.00
_cell.angle_beta   90.00
_cell.angle_gamma   90.00
#
_symmetry.space_group_name_H-M   'P 1'
#
loop_
_entity.id
_entity.type
_entity.pdbx_description
1 polymer ?
#
loop_
_entity_poly.entity_id
_entity_poly.type
_entity_poly.pdbx_seq_one_letter_code
_entity_poly.pdbx_strand_id
1 'polypeptide(L)' 'MQTRLEVQGYEPGPVDGIFGPRTEAAVVAYQEARGMDPDGVVDERTWIALSREWL' A
#
# COMPACT_ATOMS: atom_id res chain seq x y z
N MET A 1 2.07 7.24 -1.77
CA MET A 1 1.93 5.90 -1.17
C MET A 1 0.53 5.75 -0.58
N GLN A 2 0.22 6.43 0.53
CA GLN A 2 -1.10 6.37 1.18
C GLN A 2 -2.23 6.76 0.22
N THR A 3 -2.10 7.85 -0.54
CA THR A 3 -3.07 8.22 -1.60
C THR A 3 -3.33 7.09 -2.60
N ARG A 4 -2.32 6.29 -2.94
CA ARG A 4 -2.47 5.20 -3.92
C ARG A 4 -3.21 4.01 -3.31
N LEU A 5 -2.96 3.71 -2.03
CA LEU A 5 -3.71 2.72 -1.28
C LEU A 5 -5.17 3.15 -1.13
N GLU A 6 -5.41 4.40 -0.75
CA GLU A 6 -6.75 4.98 -0.58
C GLU A 6 -7.56 4.94 -1.88
N VAL A 7 -6.98 5.40 -3.01
CA VAL A 7 -7.67 5.37 -4.31
C VAL A 7 -7.97 3.94 -4.78
N GLN A 8 -7.20 2.96 -4.33
CA GLN A 8 -7.45 1.54 -4.63
C GLN A 8 -8.40 0.85 -3.63
N GLY A 9 -8.98 1.60 -2.69
CA GLY A 9 -9.99 1.10 -1.75
C GLY A 9 -9.43 0.50 -0.46
N TYR A 10 -8.16 0.72 -0.16
CA TYR A 10 -7.57 0.37 1.14
C TYR A 10 -7.66 1.55 2.10
N GLU A 11 -7.50 1.29 3.40
CA GLU A 11 -7.65 2.31 4.47
C GLU A 11 -6.30 2.61 5.16
N PRO A 12 -5.37 3.35 4.53
CA PRO A 12 -4.05 3.59 5.09
C PRO A 12 -4.03 4.57 6.28
N GLY A 13 -5.19 5.14 6.64
CA GLY A 13 -5.29 6.29 7.54
C GLY A 13 -5.12 7.61 6.78
N PRO A 14 -4.87 8.73 7.50
CA PRO A 14 -4.67 10.04 6.88
C PRO A 14 -3.53 10.02 5.86
N VAL A 15 -3.68 10.78 4.77
CA VAL A 15 -2.60 11.02 3.80
C VAL A 15 -1.68 12.11 4.36
N ASP A 16 -0.87 11.75 5.34
CA ASP A 16 0.01 12.64 6.10
C ASP A 16 1.50 12.36 5.90
N GLY A 17 1.84 11.30 5.17
CA GLY A 17 3.21 10.85 4.95
C GLY A 17 3.82 10.05 6.10
N ILE A 18 3.07 9.81 7.19
CA ILE A 18 3.52 9.03 8.33
C ILE A 18 3.17 7.56 8.10
N PHE A 19 4.19 6.71 8.04
CA PHE A 19 4.01 5.28 7.97
C PHE A 19 3.67 4.74 9.38
N GLY A 20 2.39 4.79 9.74
CA GLY A 20 1.87 4.25 10.98
C GLY A 20 1.18 2.89 10.81
N PRO A 21 0.65 2.30 11.90
CA PRO A 21 0.04 0.97 11.89
C PRO A 21 -1.09 0.80 10.88
N ARG A 22 -1.87 1.86 10.59
CA ARG A 22 -2.92 1.82 9.55
C ARG A 22 -2.34 1.73 8.14
N THR A 23 -1.26 2.46 7.89
CA THR A 23 -0.56 2.43 6.61
C THR A 23 0.08 1.06 6.38
N GLU A 24 0.71 0.49 7.41
CA GLU A 24 1.25 -0.87 7.39
C GLU A 24 0.17 -1.92 7.08
N ALA A 25 -0.94 -1.90 7.81
CA ALA A 25 -2.06 -2.82 7.58
C ALA A 25 -2.64 -2.70 6.17
N ALA A 26 -2.72 -1.49 5.61
CA ALA A 26 -3.15 -1.28 4.23
C ALA A 26 -2.14 -1.83 3.21
N VAL A 27 -0.83 -1.79 3.49
CA VAL A 27 0.20 -2.43 2.65
C VAL A 27 0.08 -3.93 2.68
N VAL A 28 -0.08 -4.52 3.87
CA VAL A 28 -0.30 -5.97 4.04
C VAL A 28 -1.51 -6.42 3.21
N ALA A 29 -2.66 -5.76 3.39
CA ALA A 29 -3.88 -6.09 2.64
C ALA A 29 -3.69 -5.95 1.12
N TYR A 30 -2.97 -4.89 0.69
CA TYR A 30 -2.61 -4.72 -0.72
C TYR A 30 -1.73 -5.85 -1.24
N GLN A 31 -0.69 -6.24 -0.50
CA GLN A 31 0.20 -7.33 -0.88
C GLN A 31 -0.54 -8.67 -0.97
N GLU A 32 -1.41 -8.98 0.00
CA GLU A 32 -2.26 -10.18 -0.02
C GLU A 32 -3.14 -10.24 -1.27
N ALA A 33 -3.83 -9.14 -1.59
CA ALA A 33 -4.70 -9.05 -2.75
C ALA A 33 -3.95 -9.23 -4.09
N ARG A 34 -2.62 -9.02 -4.09
CA ARG A 34 -1.75 -9.19 -5.27
C ARG A 34 -0.95 -10.48 -5.27
N GLY A 35 -1.16 -11.36 -4.29
CA GLY A 35 -0.38 -12.59 -4.14
C GLY A 35 1.12 -12.31 -3.95
N MET A 36 1.45 -11.22 -3.27
CA MET A 36 2.81 -10.87 -2.85
C MET A 36 3.03 -11.32 -1.40
N ASP A 37 4.29 -11.33 -0.95
CA ASP A 37 4.61 -11.54 0.47
C ASP A 37 4.02 -10.39 1.30
N PRO A 38 3.11 -10.64 2.26
CA PRO A 38 2.36 -9.60 2.95
C PRO A 38 3.08 -9.15 4.23
N ASP A 39 4.30 -8.64 4.07
CA ASP A 39 5.17 -8.23 5.18
C ASP A 39 4.96 -6.79 5.65
N GLY A 40 4.08 -6.03 4.98
CA GLY A 40 3.82 -4.62 5.30
C GLY A 40 4.94 -3.68 4.86
N VAL A 41 5.98 -4.18 4.18
CA VAL A 41 7.13 -3.40 3.73
C VAL A 41 6.94 -2.94 2.29
N VAL A 42 7.10 -1.65 2.04
CA VAL A 42 7.07 -1.09 0.69
C VAL A 42 8.47 -1.16 0.08
N ASP A 43 8.82 -2.34 -0.44
CA ASP A 43 10.03 -2.56 -1.23
C ASP A 43 9.85 -2.13 -2.70
N GLU A 44 10.86 -2.34 -3.55
CA GLU A 44 10.79 -2.00 -4.97
C GLU A 44 9.62 -2.71 -5.68
N ARG A 45 9.39 -3.99 -5.36
CA ARG A 45 8.30 -4.77 -5.95
C ARG A 45 6.94 -4.18 -5.59
N THR A 46 6.71 -3.90 -4.31
CA THR A 46 5.48 -3.29 -3.80
C THR A 46 5.29 -1.88 -4.38
N TRP A 47 6.36 -1.11 -4.49
CA TRP A 47 6.32 0.24 -5.06
C TRP A 47 5.96 0.25 -6.56
N ILE A 48 6.55 -0.66 -7.34
CA ILE A 48 6.23 -0.82 -8.78
C ILE A 48 4.77 -1.22 -8.94
N ALA A 49 4.29 -2.19 -8.14
CA ALA A 49 2.90 -2.63 -8.18
C ALA A 49 1.94 -1.46 -7.88
N LEU A 50 2.19 -0.70 -6.80
CA LEU A 50 1.38 0.47 -6.43
C LEU A 50 1.39 1.58 -7.49
N SER A 51 2.48 1.71 -8.25
CA SER A 51 2.70 2.83 -9.18
C SER A 51 2.19 2.55 -10.60
N ARG A 52 2.07 1.29 -11.02
CA ARG A 52 1.67 0.92 -12.39
C ARG A 52 0.18 1.09 -12.70
N GLU A 53 -0.65 1.33 -11.70
CA GLU A 53 -2.12 1.45 -11.86
C GLU A 53 -2.62 2.88 -12.06
N TRP A 54 -1.71 3.78 -12.39
CA TRP A 54 -2.02 5.10 -12.94
C TRP A 54 -1.51 5.17 -14.38
N LEU A 55 -2.18 4.44 -15.27
CA LEU A 55 -2.26 4.67 -16.71
C LEU A 55 -3.74 4.79 -17.08
#